data_AF-W8AYD2-F1
#
_entry.id   AF-W8AYD2-F1
#
_cell.length_a   1.000
_cell.length_b   1.000
_cell.length_c   1.000
_cell.angle_alpha   90.00
_cell.angle_beta   90.00
_cell.angle_gamma   90.00
#
_symmetry.space_group_name_H-M   'P 1'
#
loop_
_entity.id
_entity.type
_entity.pdbx_description
1 polymer ?
#
loop_
_entity_poly.entity_id
_entity_poly.type
_entity_poly.pdbx_seq_one_letter_code
_entity_poly.pdbx_strand_id
1 'polypeptide(L)'
;MEYLNGGDLMFHIQESGRFPEERARFYGAEIISGLKFLHKKGIIYRDLKLDNVLLDFEGHVRIADFGMCKLQIYLDKTADSFCGTPDYMAPEIIKGEKYNQYVDWWSFGVLLYEMLIGQSPFSGCDEDELFWSICNEIPWFPVYISAEATGILKGLLEKDYTKRIGSQYSPAGDISEHIFFRPIDWDLLEKRQLPPPFKPLVKHPLDTQYFDRVFTKERVRLTPIEKDILQSMDQKPFLGFTYTNPHITLD
;
A
#
# COMPACT_ATOMS: atom_id res chain seq x y z
N MET A 1 0.55 17.86 -6.25
CA MET A 1 1.03 16.83 -5.29
C MET A 1 2.34 17.33 -4.72
N GLU A 2 2.65 17.01 -3.47
CA GLU A 2 3.99 17.25 -2.92
C GLU A 2 5.01 16.37 -3.64
N TYR A 3 6.26 16.82 -3.74
CA TYR A 3 7.34 16.03 -4.32
C TYR A 3 8.02 15.20 -3.23
N LEU A 4 7.95 13.88 -3.36
CA LEU A 4 8.55 12.92 -2.44
C LEU A 4 9.78 12.31 -3.08
N ASN A 5 10.95 12.63 -2.54
CA ASN A 5 12.25 12.27 -3.11
C ASN A 5 12.98 11.18 -2.31
N GLY A 6 12.31 10.54 -1.35
CA GLY A 6 12.87 9.43 -0.59
C GLY A 6 12.87 8.09 -1.34
N GLY A 7 12.22 8.02 -2.52
CA GLY A 7 12.01 6.78 -3.28
C GLY A 7 10.81 5.97 -2.76
N ASP A 8 10.34 5.01 -3.55
CA ASP A 8 9.32 4.03 -3.14
C ASP A 8 9.92 2.85 -2.39
N LEU A 9 9.10 2.11 -1.63
CA LEU A 9 9.58 0.96 -0.87
C LEU A 9 10.11 -0.17 -1.76
N MET A 10 9.62 -0.31 -3.01
CA MET A 10 10.09 -1.33 -3.95
C MET A 10 11.58 -1.12 -4.24
N PHE A 11 11.98 0.11 -4.59
CA PHE A 11 13.38 0.48 -4.78
C PHE A 11 14.25 0.11 -3.57
N HIS A 12 13.80 0.45 -2.36
CA HIS A 12 14.56 0.18 -1.13
C HIS A 12 14.67 -1.30 -0.81
N ILE A 13 13.64 -2.10 -1.11
CA ILE A 13 13.69 -3.56 -0.96
C ILE A 13 14.64 -4.17 -1.98
N GLN A 14 14.61 -3.74 -3.25
CA GLN A 14 15.50 -4.26 -4.28
C GLN A 14 16.98 -4.05 -3.92
N GLU A 15 17.33 -2.91 -3.33
CA GLU A 15 18.69 -2.63 -2.84
C GLU A 15 19.06 -3.43 -1.58
N SER A 16 18.10 -3.63 -0.66
CA SER A 16 18.36 -4.26 0.65
C SER A 16 18.13 -5.78 0.68
N GLY A 17 17.47 -6.33 -0.34
CA GLY A 17 16.88 -7.67 -0.37
C GLY A 17 15.62 -7.81 0.49
N ARG A 18 15.71 -7.41 1.77
CA ARG A 18 14.59 -7.36 2.72
C ARG A 18 14.86 -6.32 3.80
N PHE A 19 13.82 -5.90 4.52
CA PHE A 19 13.98 -4.99 5.65
C PHE A 19 14.22 -5.73 6.97
N PRO A 20 15.02 -5.14 7.87
CA PRO A 20 15.01 -5.55 9.27
C PRO A 20 13.60 -5.43 9.85
N GLU A 21 13.26 -6.31 10.80
CA GLU A 21 11.92 -6.37 11.37
C GLU A 21 11.45 -5.05 11.98
N GLU A 22 12.36 -4.30 12.63
CA GLU A 22 12.07 -2.98 13.19
C GLU A 22 11.65 -1.97 12.10
N ARG A 23 12.34 -1.98 10.95
CA ARG A 23 12.01 -1.11 9.80
C ARG A 23 10.67 -1.49 9.19
N ALA A 24 10.43 -2.78 8.96
CA ALA A 24 9.16 -3.28 8.45
C ALA A 24 7.99 -2.99 9.41
N ARG A 25 8.20 -3.11 10.72
CA ARG A 25 7.21 -2.79 11.76
C ARG A 25 6.86 -1.32 11.76
N PHE A 26 7.84 -0.43 11.70
CA PHE A 26 7.62 1.02 11.67
C PHE A 26 6.81 1.44 10.45
N TYR A 27 7.23 1.04 9.24
CA TYR A 27 6.48 1.33 8.01
C TYR A 27 5.11 0.68 8.02
N GLY A 28 5.01 -0.56 8.50
CA GLY A 28 3.75 -1.25 8.66
C GLY A 28 2.77 -0.46 9.53
N ALA A 29 3.24 0.10 10.65
CA ALA A 29 2.41 0.91 11.53
C ALA A 29 1.91 2.20 10.88
N GLU A 30 2.77 2.92 10.15
CA GLU A 30 2.36 4.15 9.44
C GLU A 30 1.34 3.84 8.32
N ILE A 31 1.54 2.74 7.57
CA ILE A 31 0.58 2.28 6.56
C ILE A 31 -0.77 1.94 7.23
N ILE A 32 -0.76 1.23 8.37
CA ILE A 32 -1.98 0.91 9.13
C ILE A 32 -2.73 2.19 9.51
N SER A 33 -2.04 3.21 10.02
CA SER A 33 -2.65 4.49 10.38
C SER A 33 -3.33 5.14 9.17
N GLY A 34 -2.65 5.16 8.02
CA GLY A 34 -3.20 5.67 6.76
C GLY A 34 -4.44 4.90 6.28
N LEU A 35 -4.38 3.57 6.27
CA LEU A 35 -5.52 2.72 5.86
C LEU A 35 -6.71 2.87 6.81
N LYS A 36 -6.49 2.88 8.13
CA LYS A 36 -7.55 3.12 9.12
C LYS A 36 -8.25 4.47 8.89
N PHE A 37 -7.49 5.52 8.54
CA PHE A 37 -8.06 6.81 8.19
C PHE A 37 -8.98 6.72 6.95
N LEU A 38 -8.52 6.07 5.88
CA LEU A 38 -9.32 5.86 4.66
C LEU A 38 -10.60 5.07 4.94
N HIS A 39 -10.48 3.94 5.65
CA HIS A 39 -11.61 3.07 5.98
C HIS A 39 -12.64 3.80 6.84
N LYS A 40 -12.21 4.64 7.80
CA LYS A 40 -13.09 5.50 8.61
C LYS A 40 -13.86 6.52 7.77
N LYS A 41 -13.31 6.92 6.62
CA LYS A 41 -13.96 7.79 5.63
C LYS A 41 -14.73 6.99 4.56
N GLY A 42 -14.91 5.68 4.75
CA GLY A 42 -15.61 4.79 3.82
C GLY A 42 -14.92 4.66 2.47
N ILE A 43 -13.59 4.74 2.47
CA ILE A 43 -12.74 4.61 1.29
C ILE A 43 -11.97 3.30 1.41
N ILE A 44 -12.05 2.45 0.39
CA ILE A 44 -11.17 1.27 0.23
C ILE A 44 -10.11 1.62 -0.81
N TYR A 45 -8.84 1.35 -0.52
CA TYR A 45 -7.71 1.77 -1.33
C TYR A 45 -7.49 0.87 -2.57
N ARG A 46 -7.49 -0.46 -2.40
CA ARG A 46 -7.49 -1.51 -3.43
C ARG A 46 -6.25 -1.65 -4.34
N ASP A 47 -5.22 -0.82 -4.16
CA ASP A 47 -3.96 -0.96 -4.90
C ASP A 47 -2.74 -0.77 -4.00
N LEU A 48 -2.79 -1.37 -2.80
CA LEU A 48 -1.64 -1.36 -1.88
C LEU A 48 -0.56 -2.30 -2.39
N LYS A 49 0.60 -1.72 -2.72
CA LYS A 49 1.82 -2.39 -3.18
C LYS A 49 3.04 -1.55 -2.84
N LEU A 50 4.22 -2.14 -2.92
CA LEU A 50 5.48 -1.48 -2.56
C LEU A 50 5.73 -0.19 -3.37
N ASP A 51 5.39 -0.19 -4.66
CA ASP A 51 5.57 0.97 -5.56
C ASP A 51 4.70 2.18 -5.16
N ASN A 52 3.56 1.92 -4.52
CA ASN A 52 2.60 2.96 -4.12
C ASN A 52 2.85 3.48 -2.70
N VAL A 53 3.90 3.01 -2.02
CA VAL A 53 4.32 3.51 -0.71
C VAL A 53 5.64 4.24 -0.86
N LEU A 54 5.58 5.57 -0.78
CA LEU A 54 6.71 6.46 -0.99
C LEU A 54 7.32 6.90 0.33
N LEU A 55 8.62 7.16 0.36
CA LEU A 55 9.30 7.79 1.48
C LEU A 55 9.46 9.29 1.25
N ASP A 56 9.24 10.08 2.30
CA ASP A 56 9.67 11.48 2.31
C ASP A 56 11.14 11.62 2.74
N PHE A 57 11.66 12.86 2.72
CA PHE A 57 13.07 13.15 3.04
C PHE A 57 13.44 12.87 4.51
N GLU A 58 12.46 12.73 5.40
CA GLU A 58 12.66 12.38 6.80
C GLU A 58 12.65 10.86 7.02
N GLY A 59 12.08 10.10 6.06
CA GLY A 59 12.01 8.64 6.07
C GLY A 59 10.65 8.09 6.51
N HIS A 60 9.61 8.92 6.57
CA HIS A 60 8.24 8.49 6.84
C HIS A 60 7.56 8.04 5.54
N VAL A 61 6.67 7.06 5.64
CA VAL A 61 5.93 6.57 4.47
C VAL A 61 4.72 7.44 4.14
N ARG A 62 4.38 7.48 2.85
CA ARG A 62 3.18 8.11 2.31
C ARG A 62 2.57 7.20 1.25
N ILE A 63 1.27 6.96 1.38
CA ILE A 63 0.51 6.21 0.38
C ILE A 63 0.23 7.16 -0.79
N ALA A 64 0.60 6.74 -2.00
CA ALA A 64 0.39 7.47 -3.25
C ALA A 64 -0.74 6.83 -4.07
N ASP A 65 -0.97 7.31 -5.29
CA ASP A 65 -1.92 6.77 -6.28
C ASP A 65 -3.29 6.27 -5.75
N PHE A 66 -4.26 7.18 -5.65
CA PHE A 66 -5.62 6.87 -5.21
C PHE A 66 -6.56 6.54 -6.38
N GLY A 67 -6.04 6.28 -7.59
CA GLY A 67 -6.85 6.05 -8.80
C GLY A 67 -7.77 4.83 -8.72
N MET A 68 -7.41 3.86 -7.89
CA MET A 68 -8.15 2.60 -7.72
C MET A 68 -9.12 2.60 -6.53
N CYS A 69 -9.23 3.71 -5.80
CA CYS A 69 -10.07 3.78 -4.62
C CYS A 69 -11.56 3.55 -4.91
N LYS A 70 -12.26 2.88 -3.98
CA LYS A 70 -13.71 2.82 -3.96
C LYS A 70 -14.25 3.66 -2.80
N LEU A 71 -15.12 4.61 -3.11
CA LEU A 71 -15.74 5.49 -2.12
C LEU A 71 -17.07 4.93 -1.63
N GLN A 72 -17.53 5.47 -0.50
CA GLN A 72 -18.84 5.21 0.10
C GLN A 72 -19.07 3.75 0.52
N ILE A 73 -18.01 3.02 0.84
CA ILE A 73 -18.10 1.69 1.41
C ILE A 73 -18.09 1.83 2.94
N TYR A 74 -19.28 1.87 3.52
CA TYR A 74 -19.51 1.92 4.96
C TYR A 74 -20.36 0.72 5.37
N LEU A 75 -20.15 0.22 6.58
CA LEU A 75 -20.97 -0.82 7.20
C LEU A 75 -21.12 -2.05 6.27
N ASP A 76 -22.35 -2.33 5.86
CA ASP A 76 -22.79 -3.50 5.07
C ASP A 76 -22.64 -3.30 3.55
N LYS A 77 -22.14 -2.15 3.10
CA LYS A 77 -21.88 -1.91 1.68
C LYS A 77 -20.67 -2.71 1.22
N THR A 78 -20.73 -3.16 -0.03
CA THR A 78 -19.69 -3.96 -0.67
C THR A 78 -19.40 -3.44 -2.07
N ALA A 79 -18.21 -3.75 -2.56
CA ALA A 79 -17.82 -3.61 -3.96
C ALA A 79 -17.73 -5.00 -4.62
N ASP A 80 -17.76 -5.01 -5.95
CA ASP A 80 -17.80 -6.21 -6.80
C ASP A 80 -16.88 -6.11 -8.03
N SER A 81 -16.19 -4.97 -8.22
CA SER A 81 -15.31 -4.79 -9.37
C SER A 81 -14.01 -5.57 -9.17
N PHE A 82 -13.62 -6.34 -10.19
CA PHE A 82 -12.32 -7.01 -10.26
C PHE A 82 -11.23 -5.98 -10.59
N CYS A 83 -10.34 -5.68 -9.64
CA CYS A 83 -9.31 -4.67 -9.79
C CYS A 83 -8.18 -4.84 -8.76
N GLY A 84 -7.01 -4.27 -9.05
CA GLY A 84 -5.82 -4.29 -8.19
C GLY A 84 -4.61 -4.84 -8.94
N THR A 85 -3.49 -4.95 -8.25
CA THR A 85 -2.29 -5.60 -8.77
C THR A 85 -2.35 -7.11 -8.43
N PRO A 86 -2.17 -8.04 -9.40
CA PRO A 86 -2.43 -9.48 -9.21
C PRO A 86 -1.86 -10.09 -7.93
N ASP A 87 -0.58 -9.84 -7.61
CA ASP A 87 0.10 -10.39 -6.42
C ASP A 87 -0.52 -9.95 -5.08
N TYR A 88 -1.20 -8.80 -5.06
CA TYR A 88 -1.79 -8.20 -3.86
C TYR A 88 -3.30 -8.39 -3.77
N MET A 89 -3.94 -9.01 -4.78
CA MET A 89 -5.38 -9.22 -4.79
C MET A 89 -5.79 -10.23 -3.72
N ALA A 90 -6.88 -9.92 -3.00
CA ALA A 90 -7.43 -10.79 -1.99
C ALA A 90 -8.19 -11.99 -2.60
N PRO A 91 -8.24 -13.16 -1.93
CA PRO A 91 -8.92 -14.35 -2.43
C PRO A 91 -10.39 -14.10 -2.78
N GLU A 92 -11.10 -13.28 -2.00
CA GLU A 92 -12.50 -12.92 -2.26
C GLU A 92 -12.68 -12.13 -3.58
N ILE A 93 -11.71 -11.28 -3.97
CA ILE A 93 -11.74 -10.57 -5.26
C ILE A 93 -11.54 -11.57 -6.38
N ILE A 94 -10.56 -12.46 -6.25
CA ILE A 94 -10.21 -13.48 -7.25
C ILE A 94 -11.38 -14.44 -7.48
N LYS A 95 -12.12 -14.80 -6.43
CA LYS A 95 -13.32 -15.64 -6.51
C LYS A 95 -14.55 -14.91 -7.08
N GLY A 96 -14.46 -13.61 -7.34
CA GLY A 96 -15.58 -12.80 -7.80
C GLY A 96 -16.65 -12.57 -6.72
N GLU A 97 -16.28 -12.67 -5.45
CA GLU A 97 -17.17 -12.40 -4.34
C GLU A 97 -17.29 -10.90 -4.09
N LYS A 98 -18.38 -10.50 -3.43
CA LYS A 98 -18.52 -9.13 -2.94
C LYS A 98 -17.58 -8.92 -1.76
N TYR A 99 -16.91 -7.78 -1.74
CA TYR A 99 -15.88 -7.49 -0.75
C TYR A 99 -16.03 -6.09 -0.13
N ASN A 100 -15.34 -5.88 0.98
CA ASN A 100 -15.29 -4.61 1.71
C ASN A 100 -13.82 -4.26 2.03
N GLN A 101 -13.58 -3.44 3.06
CA GLN A 101 -12.24 -2.99 3.43
C GLN A 101 -11.25 -4.10 3.84
N TYR A 102 -11.68 -5.34 4.06
CA TYR A 102 -10.78 -6.47 4.40
C TYR A 102 -9.79 -6.82 3.27
N VAL A 103 -10.06 -6.40 2.03
CA VAL A 103 -9.13 -6.59 0.91
C VAL A 103 -7.85 -5.77 1.09
N ASP A 104 -7.94 -4.57 1.68
CA ASP A 104 -6.75 -3.75 1.96
C ASP A 104 -5.89 -4.39 3.05
N TRP A 105 -6.50 -5.07 4.03
CA TRP A 105 -5.76 -5.81 5.08
C TRP A 105 -5.05 -7.04 4.53
N TRP A 106 -5.63 -7.70 3.52
CA TRP A 106 -4.94 -8.75 2.78
C TRP A 106 -3.72 -8.19 2.04
N SER A 107 -3.91 -7.13 1.23
CA SER A 107 -2.81 -6.50 0.49
C SER A 107 -1.73 -5.98 1.44
N PHE A 108 -2.10 -5.48 2.62
CA PHE A 108 -1.16 -5.11 3.67
C PHE A 108 -0.36 -6.32 4.20
N GLY A 109 -1.00 -7.48 4.37
CA GLY A 109 -0.32 -8.73 4.71
C GLY A 109 0.72 -9.15 3.68
N VAL A 110 0.37 -9.04 2.38
CA VAL A 110 1.30 -9.32 1.27
C VAL A 110 2.49 -8.35 1.32
N LEU A 111 2.23 -7.04 1.42
CA LEU A 111 3.26 -6.02 1.50
C LEU A 111 4.19 -6.22 2.72
N LEU A 112 3.63 -6.52 3.90
CA LEU A 112 4.40 -6.79 5.11
C LEU A 112 5.25 -8.06 4.97
N TYR A 113 4.74 -9.10 4.32
CA TYR A 113 5.48 -10.32 4.02
C TYR A 113 6.70 -10.00 3.15
N GLU A 114 6.52 -9.25 2.07
CA GLU A 114 7.61 -8.84 1.18
C GLU A 114 8.65 -7.98 1.91
N MET A 115 8.24 -7.04 2.76
CA MET A 115 9.17 -6.27 3.57
C MET A 115 10.04 -7.17 4.48
N LEU A 116 9.46 -8.21 5.07
CA LEU A 116 10.16 -9.07 6.04
C LEU A 116 11.01 -10.18 5.41
N ILE A 117 10.58 -10.69 4.25
CA ILE A 117 11.12 -11.90 3.63
C ILE A 117 11.83 -11.59 2.30
N GLY A 118 11.46 -10.50 1.62
CA GLY A 118 12.10 -10.06 0.37
C GLY A 118 11.58 -10.74 -0.90
N GLN A 119 10.48 -11.49 -0.80
CA GLN A 119 9.83 -12.16 -1.93
C GLN A 119 8.32 -12.19 -1.70
N SER A 120 7.55 -12.42 -2.76
CA SER A 120 6.08 -12.56 -2.68
C SER A 120 5.68 -13.81 -1.88
N PRO A 121 4.57 -13.78 -1.12
CA PRO A 121 4.04 -14.96 -0.42
C PRO A 121 3.46 -16.03 -1.36
N PHE A 122 3.05 -15.64 -2.57
CA PHE A 122 2.43 -16.50 -3.57
C PHE A 122 3.09 -16.28 -4.93
N SER A 123 3.15 -17.31 -5.77
CA SER A 123 3.77 -17.22 -7.10
C SER A 123 3.15 -18.23 -8.05
N GLY A 124 3.12 -17.92 -9.34
CA GLY A 124 2.71 -18.82 -10.41
C GLY A 124 3.47 -18.53 -11.70
N CYS A 125 3.51 -19.47 -12.63
CA CYS A 125 4.11 -19.25 -13.95
C CYS A 125 3.25 -18.33 -14.83
N ASP A 126 1.95 -18.26 -14.54
CA ASP A 126 0.96 -17.38 -15.14
C ASP A 126 -0.05 -16.87 -14.08
N GLU A 127 -0.99 -16.02 -14.51
CA GLU A 127 -2.01 -15.44 -13.63
C GLU A 127 -2.93 -16.50 -13.01
N ASP A 128 -3.28 -17.55 -13.75
CA ASP A 128 -4.17 -18.60 -13.26
C ASP A 128 -3.50 -19.42 -12.15
N GLU A 129 -2.23 -19.78 -12.32
CA GLU A 129 -1.42 -20.43 -11.28
C GLU A 129 -1.22 -19.53 -10.06
N LEU A 130 -0.95 -18.23 -10.26
CA LEU A 130 -0.81 -17.27 -9.17
C LEU A 130 -2.11 -17.15 -8.38
N PHE A 131 -3.25 -16.99 -9.06
CA PHE A 131 -4.56 -16.90 -8.43
C PHE A 131 -4.94 -18.19 -7.70
N TRP A 132 -4.56 -19.35 -8.25
CA TRP A 132 -4.72 -20.62 -7.56
C TRP A 132 -3.88 -20.69 -6.28
N SER A 133 -2.61 -20.27 -6.32
CA SER A 133 -1.73 -20.18 -5.15
C SER A 133 -2.32 -19.24 -4.08
N ILE A 134 -2.77 -18.05 -4.49
CA ILE A 134 -3.43 -17.07 -3.60
C ILE A 134 -4.71 -17.65 -2.97
N CYS A 135 -5.46 -18.51 -3.65
CA CYS A 135 -6.70 -19.04 -3.09
C CYS A 135 -6.51 -20.27 -2.21
N ASN A 136 -5.46 -21.08 -2.45
CA ASN A 136 -5.39 -22.44 -1.90
C ASN A 136 -4.13 -22.72 -1.07
N GLU A 137 -3.02 -22.03 -1.34
CA GLU A 137 -1.75 -22.31 -0.67
C GLU A 137 -1.57 -21.50 0.61
N ILE A 138 -0.81 -22.09 1.54
CA ILE A 138 -0.36 -21.42 2.75
C ILE A 138 1.03 -20.86 2.46
N PRO A 139 1.27 -19.56 2.74
CA PRO A 139 2.58 -18.96 2.50
C PRO A 139 3.66 -19.62 3.34
N TRP A 140 4.86 -19.71 2.78
CA TRP A 140 6.01 -20.28 3.46
C TRP A 140 6.62 -19.26 4.45
N PHE A 141 6.97 -19.72 5.66
CA PHE A 141 7.60 -18.85 6.66
C PHE A 141 9.01 -19.35 6.98
N PRO A 142 10.06 -18.57 6.66
CA PRO A 142 11.43 -18.91 7.02
C PRO A 142 11.65 -18.95 8.54
N VAL A 143 12.59 -19.79 8.98
CA VAL A 143 12.95 -19.96 10.40
C VAL A 143 13.49 -18.66 11.04
N TYR A 144 14.05 -17.75 10.24
CA TYR A 144 14.59 -16.48 10.74
C TYR A 144 13.52 -15.42 11.06
N ILE A 145 12.25 -15.67 10.71
CA ILE A 145 11.15 -14.75 11.02
C ILE A 145 10.68 -15.02 12.45
N SER A 146 10.45 -13.95 13.22
CA SER A 146 9.99 -14.05 14.61
C SER A 146 8.61 -14.70 14.70
N ALA A 147 8.29 -15.23 15.88
CA ALA A 147 6.96 -15.79 16.15
C ALA A 147 5.87 -14.71 16.05
N GLU A 148 6.19 -13.49 16.49
CA GLU A 148 5.33 -12.32 16.41
C GLU A 148 5.04 -11.91 14.97
N ALA A 149 6.07 -11.85 14.12
CA ALA A 149 5.93 -11.55 12.69
C ALA A 149 5.15 -12.64 11.97
N THR A 150 5.43 -13.91 12.26
CA THR A 150 4.68 -15.05 11.71
C THR A 150 3.20 -14.99 12.13
N GLY A 151 2.93 -14.63 13.39
CA GLY A 151 1.57 -14.51 13.93
C GLY A 151 0.74 -13.46 13.19
N ILE A 152 1.30 -12.26 13.00
CA ILE A 152 0.58 -11.18 12.31
C ILE A 152 0.34 -11.52 10.84
N LEU A 153 1.34 -12.09 10.15
CA LEU A 153 1.23 -12.47 8.74
C LEU A 153 0.17 -13.54 8.54
N LYS A 154 0.08 -14.54 9.43
CA LYS A 154 -1.00 -15.55 9.37
C LYS A 154 -2.38 -14.94 9.58
N GLY A 155 -2.52 -13.98 10.49
CA GLY A 155 -3.80 -13.29 10.72
C GLY A 155 -4.24 -12.43 9.54
N LEU A 156 -3.30 -11.82 8.83
CA LEU A 156 -3.58 -10.98 7.65
C LEU A 156 -3.80 -11.80 6.38
N LEU A 157 -3.01 -12.85 6.18
CA LEU A 157 -3.08 -13.76 5.04
C LEU A 157 -4.08 -14.92 5.28
N GLU A 158 -5.06 -14.69 6.15
CA GLU A 158 -6.22 -15.57 6.32
C GLU A 158 -7.15 -15.43 5.10
N LYS A 159 -7.43 -16.56 4.45
CA LYS A 159 -8.20 -16.61 3.20
C LYS A 159 -9.68 -16.29 3.46
N ASP A 160 -10.20 -16.69 4.61
CA ASP A 160 -11.54 -16.35 5.06
C ASP A 160 -11.56 -14.94 5.68
N TYR A 161 -12.02 -13.95 4.93
CA TYR A 161 -12.03 -12.55 5.39
C TYR A 161 -12.79 -12.34 6.71
N THR A 162 -13.72 -13.23 7.09
CA THR A 162 -14.47 -13.13 8.36
C THR A 162 -13.61 -13.49 9.58
N LYS A 163 -12.51 -14.20 9.37
CA LYS A 163 -11.51 -14.60 10.38
C LYS A 163 -10.21 -13.80 10.24
N ARG A 164 -10.11 -12.91 9.27
CA ARG A 164 -8.94 -12.08 9.01
C ARG A 164 -8.84 -10.95 10.03
N ILE A 165 -7.65 -10.75 10.59
CA ILE A 165 -7.40 -9.60 11.45
C ILE A 165 -7.62 -8.29 10.67
N GLY A 166 -8.11 -7.26 11.33
CA GLY A 166 -8.42 -6.00 10.65
C GLY A 166 -8.49 -4.84 11.62
N SER A 167 -9.63 -4.17 11.67
CA SER A 167 -9.86 -3.09 12.65
C SER A 167 -10.47 -3.61 13.95
N GLN A 168 -10.67 -2.74 14.94
CA GLN A 168 -11.47 -2.96 16.15
C GLN A 168 -12.87 -3.61 15.94
N TYR A 169 -13.41 -3.57 14.72
CA TYR A 169 -14.69 -4.22 14.39
C TYR A 169 -14.52 -5.63 13.80
N SER A 170 -13.28 -6.09 13.58
CA SER A 170 -13.01 -7.44 13.09
C SER A 170 -13.24 -8.47 14.19
N PRO A 171 -13.92 -9.59 13.91
CA PRO A 171 -14.05 -10.71 14.85
C PRO A 171 -12.70 -11.28 15.31
N ALA A 172 -11.66 -11.14 14.49
CA ALA A 172 -10.31 -11.62 14.78
C ALA A 172 -9.43 -10.61 15.54
N GLY A 173 -9.96 -9.42 15.84
CA GLY A 173 -9.30 -8.37 16.62
C GLY A 173 -8.69 -7.25 15.77
N ASP A 174 -8.23 -6.21 16.47
CA ASP A 174 -7.58 -5.07 15.86
C ASP A 174 -6.09 -5.36 15.58
N ILE A 175 -5.68 -5.09 14.34
CA ILE A 175 -4.30 -5.16 13.89
C ILE A 175 -3.33 -4.36 14.76
N SER A 176 -3.76 -3.21 15.29
CA SER A 176 -2.89 -2.35 16.12
C SER A 176 -2.61 -2.93 17.51
N GLU A 177 -3.44 -3.87 17.97
CA GLU A 177 -3.30 -4.54 19.27
C GLU A 177 -2.45 -5.82 19.19
N HIS A 178 -2.13 -6.26 17.98
CA HIS A 178 -1.33 -7.47 17.79
C HIS A 178 0.09 -7.30 18.36
N ILE A 179 0.62 -8.36 18.98
CA ILE A 179 1.92 -8.35 19.68
C ILE A 179 3.09 -7.84 18.83
N PHE A 180 3.04 -8.06 17.52
CA PHE A 180 4.02 -7.54 16.56
C PHE A 180 4.17 -6.02 16.61
N PHE A 181 3.08 -5.28 16.85
CA PHE A 181 3.06 -3.82 16.93
C PHE A 181 3.11 -3.28 18.36
N ARG A 182 3.23 -4.14 19.38
CA ARG A 182 3.33 -3.75 20.80
C ARG A 182 4.37 -2.65 21.10
N PRO A 183 5.55 -2.60 20.44
CA PRO A 183 6.53 -1.53 20.68
C PRO A 183 6.12 -0.15 20.14
N ILE A 184 5.07 -0.06 19.32
CA ILE A 184 4.67 1.19 18.67
C ILE A 184 3.72 1.97 19.58
N ASP A 185 4.10 3.21 19.88
CA ASP A 185 3.19 4.19 20.45
C ASP A 185 2.43 4.89 19.31
N TRP A 186 1.16 4.54 19.15
CA TRP A 186 0.32 5.03 18.06
C TRP A 186 0.07 6.55 18.14
N ASP A 187 -0.03 7.11 19.34
CA ASP A 187 -0.24 8.57 19.51
C ASP A 187 0.99 9.36 19.09
N LEU A 188 2.19 8.85 19.37
CA LEU A 188 3.44 9.45 18.91
C LEU A 188 3.67 9.23 17.41
N LEU A 189 3.28 8.07 16.88
CA LEU A 189 3.35 7.75 15.46
C LEU A 189 2.50 8.73 14.63
N GLU A 190 1.23 8.93 14.98
CA GLU A 190 0.31 9.82 14.26
C GLU A 190 0.76 11.29 14.30
N LYS A 191 1.47 11.68 15.36
CA LYS A 191 2.07 13.02 15.49
C LYS A 191 3.44 13.13 14.81
N ARG A 192 3.92 12.08 14.16
CA ARG A 192 5.26 11.98 13.55
C ARG A 192 6.39 12.29 14.54
N GLN A 193 6.24 11.83 15.78
CA GLN A 193 7.23 12.04 16.86
C GLN A 193 8.12 10.81 17.07
N LEU A 194 7.79 9.67 16.46
CA LEU A 194 8.68 8.52 16.43
C LEU A 194 9.73 8.69 15.32
N PRO A 195 11.03 8.54 15.63
CA PRO A 195 12.08 8.68 14.64
C PRO A 195 12.03 7.51 13.64
N PRO A 196 12.07 7.78 12.32
CA PRO A 196 12.16 6.72 11.32
C PRO A 196 13.43 5.89 11.47
N PRO A 197 13.34 4.56 11.31
CA PRO A 197 14.50 3.66 11.42
C PRO A 197 15.47 3.78 10.24
N PHE A 198 15.04 4.42 9.15
CA PHE A 198 15.86 4.71 7.99
C PHE A 198 15.54 6.12 7.49
N LYS A 199 16.60 6.91 7.29
CA LYS A 199 16.50 8.24 6.69
C LYS A 199 17.15 8.23 5.30
N PRO A 200 16.40 8.53 4.23
CA PRO A 200 16.96 8.65 2.89
C PRO A 200 18.07 9.71 2.84
N LEU A 201 19.16 9.42 2.12
CA LEU A 201 20.34 10.29 1.99
C LEU A 201 20.16 11.36 0.91
N VAL A 202 19.07 12.11 0.97
CA VAL A 202 18.72 13.16 0.01
C VAL A 202 19.67 14.35 0.18
N LYS A 203 20.38 14.74 -0.88
CA LYS A 203 21.33 15.88 -0.83
C LYS A 203 20.69 17.22 -1.12
N HIS A 204 19.59 17.22 -1.86
CA HIS A 204 18.93 18.42 -2.35
C HIS A 204 17.42 18.17 -2.48
N PRO A 205 16.54 19.18 -2.31
CA PRO A 205 15.09 19.02 -2.50
C PRO A 205 14.67 18.44 -3.86
N LEU A 206 15.50 18.62 -4.89
CA LEU A 206 15.31 18.10 -6.26
C LEU A 206 16.18 16.87 -6.58
N ASP A 207 16.73 16.21 -5.57
CA ASP A 207 17.55 15.01 -5.76
C ASP A 207 16.70 13.87 -6.32
N THR A 208 17.21 13.21 -7.36
CA THR A 208 16.53 12.11 -8.05
C THR A 208 17.27 10.78 -7.91
N GLN A 209 18.20 10.64 -6.97
CA GLN A 209 19.03 9.43 -6.85
C GLN A 209 18.23 8.14 -6.56
N TYR A 210 17.04 8.27 -5.98
CA TYR A 210 16.14 7.17 -5.63
C TYR A 210 15.07 6.91 -6.71
N PHE A 211 15.24 7.47 -7.91
CA PHE A 211 14.39 7.21 -9.06
C PHE A 211 15.16 6.39 -10.11
N ASP A 212 14.44 5.57 -10.87
CA ASP A 212 15.04 4.80 -11.94
C ASP A 212 15.69 5.73 -12.99
N ARG A 213 16.95 5.41 -13.32
CA ARG A 213 17.77 6.14 -14.30
C ARG A 213 17.17 6.14 -15.70
N VAL A 214 16.30 5.18 -16.02
CA VAL A 214 15.56 5.16 -17.29
C VAL A 214 14.73 6.44 -17.40
N PHE A 215 14.00 6.81 -16.35
CA PHE A 215 13.17 8.02 -16.33
C PHE A 215 13.99 9.30 -16.18
N THR A 216 14.99 9.32 -15.30
CA THR A 216 15.76 10.57 -15.04
C THR A 216 16.68 10.97 -16.18
N LYS A 217 17.03 10.05 -17.09
CA LYS A 217 17.81 10.35 -18.30
C LYS A 217 16.95 10.83 -19.46
N GLU A 218 15.64 10.53 -19.43
CA GLU A 218 14.73 10.95 -20.47
C GLU A 218 14.51 12.47 -20.43
N ARG A 219 14.34 13.09 -21.59
CA ARG A 219 14.05 14.53 -21.65
C ARG A 219 12.59 14.75 -21.30
N VAL A 220 12.33 15.62 -20.32
CA VAL A 220 10.98 16.05 -19.95
C VAL A 220 10.27 16.66 -21.17
N ARG A 221 9.24 15.97 -21.66
CA ARG A 221 8.41 16.39 -22.81
C ARG A 221 6.99 15.86 -22.62
N LEU A 222 6.00 16.65 -23.03
CA LEU A 222 4.62 16.17 -23.17
C LEU A 222 4.46 15.57 -24.56
N THR A 223 3.82 14.40 -24.65
CA THR A 223 3.46 13.80 -25.94
C THR A 223 2.53 14.76 -26.70
N PRO A 224 2.84 15.12 -27.95
CA PRO A 224 1.96 15.96 -28.76
C PRO A 224 0.59 15.29 -28.94
N ILE A 225 -0.49 16.05 -28.75
CA ILE A 225 -1.86 15.55 -28.92
C ILE A 225 -2.41 16.03 -30.28
N GLU A 226 -3.00 15.12 -31.03
CA GLU A 226 -3.65 15.44 -32.31
C GLU A 226 -4.91 16.30 -32.08
N LYS A 227 -5.07 17.34 -32.90
CA LYS A 227 -6.19 18.30 -32.75
C LYS A 227 -7.56 17.65 -32.94
N ASP A 228 -7.65 16.65 -33.81
CA ASP A 228 -8.90 15.97 -34.12
C ASP A 228 -9.41 15.14 -32.93
N ILE A 229 -8.49 14.57 -32.14
CA ILE A 229 -8.82 13.87 -30.88
C ILE A 229 -9.39 14.87 -29.87
N LEU A 230 -8.75 16.03 -29.70
CA LEU A 230 -9.22 17.07 -28.77
C LEU A 230 -10.59 17.61 -29.15
N GLN A 231 -10.86 17.78 -30.44
CA GLN A 231 -12.15 18.29 -30.93
C GLN A 231 -13.28 17.28 -30.81
N SER A 232 -12.98 15.98 -30.94
CA SER A 232 -13.97 14.90 -30.86
C SER A 232 -14.24 14.42 -29.43
N MET A 233 -13.38 14.76 -28.46
CA MET A 233 -13.50 14.31 -27.08
C MET A 233 -14.57 15.09 -26.30
N ASP A 234 -15.49 14.36 -25.68
CA ASP A 234 -16.45 14.95 -24.74
C ASP A 234 -15.72 15.46 -23.49
N GLN A 235 -15.87 16.75 -23.21
CA GLN A 235 -15.24 17.41 -22.06
C GLN A 235 -16.10 17.33 -20.79
N LYS A 236 -17.37 16.94 -20.90
CA LYS A 236 -18.30 16.86 -19.75
C LYS A 236 -17.82 15.94 -18.61
N PRO A 237 -17.16 14.79 -18.86
CA PRO A 237 -16.64 13.94 -17.79
C PRO A 237 -15.62 14.63 -16.87
N PHE A 238 -14.97 15.71 -17.33
CA PHE A 238 -13.96 16.44 -16.54
C PHE A 238 -14.54 17.67 -15.80
N LEU A 239 -15.86 17.87 -15.84
CA LEU A 239 -16.50 18.97 -15.12
C LEU A 239 -16.27 18.82 -13.61
N GLY A 240 -15.85 19.90 -12.95
CA GLY A 240 -15.55 19.88 -11.50
C GLY A 240 -14.18 19.32 -11.14
N PHE A 241 -13.30 19.06 -12.12
CA PHE A 241 -11.93 18.59 -11.87
C PHE A 241 -11.03 19.65 -11.21
N THR A 242 -11.27 20.94 -11.46
CA THR A 242 -10.46 22.02 -10.89
C THR A 242 -10.60 22.10 -9.38
N TYR A 243 -9.49 21.96 -8.67
CA TYR A 243 -9.43 22.01 -7.21
C TYR A 243 -8.14 22.73 -6.75
N THR A 244 -8.21 23.44 -5.64
CA THR A 244 -7.05 24.03 -4.97
C THR A 244 -7.20 23.80 -3.47
N ASN A 245 -6.18 23.22 -2.84
CA ASN A 245 -6.21 22.96 -1.41
C ASN A 245 -6.00 24.27 -0.63
N PRO A 246 -6.98 24.74 0.17
CA PRO A 246 -6.86 25.99 0.92
C PRO A 246 -5.85 25.93 2.07
N HIS A 247 -5.39 24.72 2.44
CA HIS A 247 -4.46 24.50 3.55
C HIS A 247 -3.01 24.29 3.09
N ILE A 248 -2.74 24.22 1.79
CA ILE A 248 -1.38 24.30 1.26
C ILE A 248 -1.06 25.79 1.15
N THR A 249 -0.44 26.34 2.20
CA THR A 249 0.17 27.67 2.12
C THR A 249 1.29 27.60 1.08
N LEU A 250 1.20 28.50 0.10
CA LEU A 250 2.32 28.89 -0.74
C LEU A 250 3.33 29.59 0.19
N ASP A 251 4.25 28.82 0.78
CA ASP A 251 5.52 29.36 1.28
C ASP A 251 6.53 29.42 0.12
#